data_AF-A0A0S3RSB7-F1
#
_entry.id   AF-A0A0S3RSB7-F1
#
_cell.length_a   1.000
_cell.length_b   1.000
_cell.length_c   1.000
_cell.angle_alpha   90.00
_cell.angle_beta   90.00
_cell.angle_gamma   90.00
#
_symmetry.space_group_name_H-M   'P 1'
#
loop_
_entity.id
_entity.type
_entity.pdbx_description
1 polymer ?
#
loop_
_entity_poly.entity_id
_entity_poly.type
_entity_poly.pdbx_seq_one_letter_code
_entity_poly.pdbx_strand_id
1 'polypeptide(L)'
;MERLTGWKRDEVIGKLLPGEIFGSFCRLKGQDTLTNFMILIYRGISGQDSEKLPFGFFDRNGEFVESSITTNKRIDAGGNILGCFCFLQVVTPDLNQFSKEHKPIGRENISESKELAYILQEIETMTLT
;
A
#
# COMPACT_ATOMS: atom_id res chain seq x y z
N MET A 1 -10.44 -10.12 -2.26
CA MET A 1 -10.20 -8.74 -2.75
C MET A 1 -11.44 -7.87 -2.55
N GLU A 2 -12.61 -8.19 -3.10
CA GLU A 2 -13.78 -7.29 -3.05
C GLU A 2 -14.12 -6.75 -1.66
N ARG A 3 -14.22 -7.63 -0.64
CA ARG A 3 -14.47 -7.21 0.75
C ARG A 3 -13.34 -6.40 1.39
N LEU A 4 -12.11 -6.60 0.92
CA LEU A 4 -10.92 -5.98 1.50
C LEU A 4 -10.62 -4.62 0.87
N THR A 5 -10.87 -4.49 -0.43
CA THR A 5 -10.49 -3.30 -1.21
C THR A 5 -11.69 -2.49 -1.68
N GLY A 6 -12.91 -3.01 -1.58
CA GLY A 6 -14.13 -2.38 -2.09
C GLY A 6 -14.31 -2.44 -3.61
N TRP A 7 -13.36 -3.02 -4.34
CA TRP A 7 -13.40 -3.14 -5.80
C TRP A 7 -14.03 -4.46 -6.24
N LYS A 8 -15.01 -4.41 -7.14
CA LYS A 8 -15.66 -5.61 -7.67
C LYS A 8 -14.72 -6.40 -8.55
N ARG A 9 -14.95 -7.71 -8.67
CA ARG A 9 -14.15 -8.61 -9.50
C ARG A 9 -14.10 -8.15 -10.96
N ASP A 10 -15.22 -7.73 -11.53
CA ASP A 10 -15.28 -7.25 -12.92
C ASP A 10 -14.48 -5.96 -13.17
N GLU A 11 -14.26 -5.14 -12.14
CA GLU A 11 -13.47 -3.91 -12.22
C GLU A 11 -11.96 -4.20 -12.27
N VAL A 12 -11.51 -5.35 -11.75
CA VAL A 12 -10.08 -5.67 -11.54
C VAL A 12 -9.53 -6.78 -12.42
N ILE A 13 -10.38 -7.66 -12.95
CA ILE A 13 -9.94 -8.77 -13.80
C ILE A 13 -9.34 -8.24 -15.11
N GLY A 14 -8.22 -8.82 -15.52
CA GLY A 14 -7.51 -8.44 -16.75
C GLY A 14 -6.58 -7.22 -16.61
N LYS A 15 -6.55 -6.60 -15.43
CA LYS A 15 -5.65 -5.47 -15.14
C LYS A 15 -4.31 -5.93 -14.60
N LEU A 16 -3.29 -5.11 -14.80
CA LEU A 16 -1.96 -5.33 -14.26
C LEU A 16 -1.95 -5.17 -12.73
N LEU A 17 -1.45 -6.19 -12.05
CA LEU A 17 -1.32 -6.19 -10.59
C LEU A 17 -0.46 -5.00 -10.11
N PRO A 18 0.80 -4.86 -10.55
CA PRO A 18 1.56 -3.62 -10.35
C PRO A 18 1.05 -2.51 -11.27
N GLY A 19 0.97 -1.28 -10.76
CA GLY A 19 0.65 -0.10 -11.55
C GLY A 19 -0.85 0.17 -11.71
N GLU A 20 -1.65 -0.80 -12.17
CA GLU A 20 -3.10 -0.61 -12.22
C GLU A 20 -3.73 -0.93 -10.86
N ILE A 21 -3.78 -2.20 -10.47
CA ILE A 21 -4.44 -2.62 -9.22
C ILE A 21 -3.77 -1.98 -8.01
N PHE A 22 -2.47 -2.15 -7.83
CA PHE A 22 -1.73 -1.54 -6.71
C PHE A 22 -1.07 -0.21 -7.07
N GLY A 23 -1.69 0.57 -7.96
CA GLY A 23 -1.27 1.94 -8.24
C GLY A 23 -2.45 2.90 -8.31
N SER A 24 -3.42 2.63 -9.17
CA SER A 24 -4.62 3.47 -9.35
C SER A 24 -5.80 3.02 -8.47
N PHE A 25 -6.12 1.72 -8.42
CA PHE A 25 -7.27 1.20 -7.65
C PHE A 25 -6.98 1.12 -6.15
N CYS A 26 -5.87 0.49 -5.79
CA CYS A 26 -5.40 0.26 -4.43
C CYS A 26 -4.04 0.93 -4.25
N ARG A 27 -4.03 2.27 -4.19
CA ARG A 27 -2.79 3.05 -4.18
C ARG A 27 -1.90 2.62 -3.01
N LEU A 28 -0.63 2.31 -3.29
CA LEU A 28 0.34 1.95 -2.24
C LEU A 28 0.82 3.19 -1.48
N LYS A 29 1.22 2.98 -0.21
CA LYS A 29 1.69 4.05 0.69
C LYS A 29 2.90 4.82 0.16
N GLY A 30 3.75 4.17 -0.64
CA GLY A 30 4.95 4.78 -1.21
C GLY A 30 5.52 4.01 -2.40
N GLN A 31 6.44 4.65 -3.12
CA GLN A 31 7.13 4.06 -4.27
C GLN A 31 7.98 2.84 -3.90
N ASP A 32 8.61 2.85 -2.72
CA ASP A 32 9.39 1.72 -2.24
C ASP A 32 8.54 0.45 -2.08
N THR A 33 7.29 0.61 -1.60
CA THR A 33 6.34 -0.51 -1.50
C THR A 33 6.00 -1.06 -2.88
N LEU A 34 5.84 -0.20 -3.90
CA LEU A 34 5.59 -0.64 -5.27
C LEU A 34 6.80 -1.39 -5.85
N THR A 35 8.01 -0.85 -5.66
CA THR A 35 9.26 -1.49 -6.11
C THR A 35 9.44 -2.86 -5.46
N ASN A 36 9.29 -2.96 -4.14
CA ASN A 36 9.38 -4.22 -3.40
C ASN A 36 8.31 -5.22 -3.86
N PHE A 37 7.08 -4.75 -4.11
CA PHE A 37 6.01 -5.57 -4.65
C PHE A 37 6.31 -6.08 -6.05
N MET A 38 6.86 -5.25 -6.94
CA MET A 38 7.29 -5.68 -8.27
C MET A 38 8.37 -6.77 -8.16
N ILE A 39 9.39 -6.57 -7.32
CA ILE A 39 10.45 -7.57 -7.08
C ILE A 39 9.84 -8.89 -6.59
N LEU A 40 8.90 -8.83 -5.64
CA LEU A 40 8.21 -10.01 -5.12
C LEU A 40 7.45 -10.77 -6.22
N ILE A 41 6.74 -10.07 -7.10
CA ILE A 41 6.03 -10.69 -8.23
C ILE A 41 7.02 -11.33 -9.20
N TYR A 42 8.11 -10.63 -9.56
CA TYR A 42 9.14 -11.16 -10.45
C TYR A 42 9.80 -12.43 -9.88
N ARG A 43 10.07 -12.47 -8.57
CA ARG A 43 10.57 -13.67 -7.90
C ARG A 43 9.58 -14.83 -7.99
N GLY A 44 8.31 -14.56 -7.74
CA GLY A 44 7.24 -15.57 -7.80
C GLY A 44 7.07 -16.20 -9.18
N ILE A 45 7.02 -15.39 -10.24
CA ILE A 45 6.90 -15.90 -11.62
C ILE A 45 8.19 -16.57 -12.11
N SER A 46 9.34 -16.23 -11.52
CA SER A 46 10.62 -16.90 -11.80
C SER A 46 10.79 -18.23 -11.04
N GLY A 47 9.80 -18.61 -10.21
CA GLY A 47 9.81 -19.88 -9.48
C GLY A 47 10.70 -19.90 -8.24
N GLN A 48 11.16 -18.74 -7.78
CA GLN A 48 11.89 -18.59 -6.53
C GLN A 48 10.96 -18.84 -5.33
N ASP A 49 11.55 -19.11 -4.16
CA ASP A 49 10.79 -19.41 -2.94
C ASP A 49 9.92 -18.24 -2.47
N SER A 50 8.86 -18.59 -1.74
CA SER A 50 7.86 -17.64 -1.25
C SER A 50 8.43 -16.74 -0.15
N GLU A 51 8.34 -15.43 -0.36
CA GLU A 51 8.73 -14.42 0.62
C GLU A 51 7.48 -13.69 1.12
N LYS A 52 7.44 -13.40 2.43
CA LYS A 52 6.39 -12.60 3.07
C LYS A 52 6.91 -11.18 3.27
N LEU A 53 6.20 -10.19 2.72
CA LEU A 53 6.55 -8.78 2.86
C LEU A 53 5.42 -8.00 3.54
N PRO A 54 5.74 -7.00 4.39
CA PRO A 54 4.78 -5.99 4.82
C PRO A 54 4.22 -5.24 3.60
N PHE A 55 2.92 -4.99 3.59
CA PHE A 55 2.23 -4.46 2.43
C PHE A 55 1.03 -3.60 2.82
N GLY A 56 1.08 -2.31 2.47
CA GLY A 56 0.04 -1.34 2.82
C GLY A 56 -0.48 -0.60 1.60
N PHE A 57 -1.81 -0.51 1.49
CA PHE A 57 -2.50 0.18 0.39
C PHE A 57 -3.77 0.89 0.89
N PHE A 58 -4.29 1.80 0.09
CA PHE A 58 -5.60 2.43 0.31
C PHE A 58 -6.69 1.66 -0.41
N ASP A 59 -7.82 1.43 0.24
CA ASP A 59 -8.99 0.81 -0.38
C ASP A 59 -9.78 1.81 -1.26
N ARG A 60 -10.91 1.37 -1.82
CA ARG A 60 -11.80 2.22 -2.65
C ARG A 60 -12.35 3.44 -1.91
N ASN A 61 -12.49 3.37 -0.58
CA ASN A 61 -12.97 4.47 0.25
C ASN A 61 -11.84 5.40 0.68
N GLY A 62 -10.58 5.05 0.37
CA GLY A 62 -9.40 5.77 0.82
C GLY A 62 -8.95 5.40 2.23
N GLU A 63 -9.47 4.32 2.82
CA GLU A 63 -9.03 3.82 4.11
C GLU A 63 -7.72 3.04 3.96
N PHE A 64 -6.78 3.27 4.88
CA PHE A 64 -5.49 2.58 4.85
C PHE A 64 -5.62 1.17 5.41
N VAL A 65 -5.22 0.19 4.60
CA VAL A 65 -5.23 -1.22 4.96
C VAL A 65 -3.79 -1.69 5.12
N GLU A 66 -3.42 -2.06 6.35
CA GLU A 66 -2.15 -2.72 6.64
C GLU A 66 -2.30 -4.24 6.49
N SER A 67 -1.40 -4.83 5.72
CA SER A 67 -1.42 -6.24 5.42
C SER A 67 -0.02 -6.80 5.25
N SER A 68 0.06 -8.10 5.07
CA SER A 68 1.25 -8.78 4.59
C SER A 68 0.91 -9.55 3.34
N ILE A 69 1.83 -9.56 2.38
CA ILE A 69 1.68 -10.25 1.12
C ILE A 69 2.68 -11.40 1.02
N THR A 70 2.22 -12.55 0.54
CA THR A 70 3.07 -13.72 0.28
C THR A 70 2.82 -14.21 -1.13
N THR A 71 3.89 -14.40 -1.91
CA THR A 71 3.80 -14.89 -3.28
C THR A 71 4.24 -16.34 -3.37
N ASN A 72 3.45 -17.16 -4.07
CA ASN A 72 3.71 -18.58 -4.25
C ASN A 72 3.71 -18.91 -5.74
N LYS A 73 4.71 -19.67 -6.20
CA LYS A 73 4.75 -20.15 -7.58
C LYS A 73 3.62 -21.14 -7.85
N ARG A 74 3.10 -21.11 -9.07
CA ARG A 74 2.13 -22.06 -9.59
C ARG A 74 2.83 -22.92 -10.63
N ILE A 75 2.90 -24.23 -10.37
CA ILE A 75 3.50 -25.21 -11.28
C ILE A 75 2.42 -26.14 -11.85
N ASP A 76 2.66 -26.67 -13.04
CA ASP A 76 1.86 -27.76 -13.61
C ASP A 76 2.31 -29.14 -13.07
N ALA A 77 1.67 -30.22 -13.55
CA ALA A 77 2.03 -31.58 -13.17
C ALA A 77 3.43 -32.02 -13.65
N GLY A 78 3.98 -31.34 -14.67
CA GLY A 78 5.34 -31.55 -15.19
C GLY A 78 6.40 -30.70 -14.49
N GLY A 79 6.02 -29.85 -13.54
CA GLY A 79 6.95 -28.95 -12.83
C GLY A 79 7.24 -27.64 -13.56
N ASN A 80 6.56 -27.33 -14.68
CA ASN A 80 6.73 -26.07 -15.39
C ASN A 80 6.02 -24.93 -14.64
N ILE A 81 6.65 -23.76 -14.62
CA ILE A 81 6.07 -22.57 -13.98
C ILE A 81 4.98 -21.98 -14.87
N LEU A 82 3.74 -21.97 -14.38
CA LEU A 82 2.57 -21.36 -15.03
C LEU A 82 2.35 -19.90 -14.61
N GLY A 83 3.02 -19.47 -13.53
CA GLY A 83 2.89 -18.13 -12.95
C GLY A 83 3.02 -18.17 -11.44
N CYS A 84 2.37 -17.22 -10.75
CA CYS A 84 2.30 -17.17 -9.30
C CYS A 84 0.93 -16.72 -8.81
N PHE A 85 0.64 -16.95 -7.53
CA PHE A 85 -0.50 -16.40 -6.83
C PHE A 85 -0.05 -15.77 -5.52
N CYS A 86 -0.79 -14.77 -5.05
CA CYS A 86 -0.45 -14.03 -3.84
C CYS A 86 -1.55 -14.19 -2.79
N PHE A 87 -1.15 -14.29 -1.53
CA PHE A 87 -2.06 -14.16 -0.39
C PHE A 87 -1.85 -12.81 0.27
N LEU A 88 -2.96 -12.11 0.53
CA LEU A 88 -2.99 -10.91 1.35
C LEU A 88 -3.60 -11.26 2.71
N GLN A 89 -2.84 -11.04 3.77
CA GLN A 89 -3.28 -11.22 5.15
C GLN A 89 -3.33 -9.85 5.82
N VAL A 90 -4.52 -9.40 6.21
CA VAL A 90 -4.70 -8.17 6.98
C VAL A 90 -4.01 -8.31 8.33
N VAL A 91 -3.22 -7.30 8.69
CA VAL A 91 -2.66 -7.20 10.03
C VAL A 91 -3.68 -6.41 10.84
N THR A 92 -4.56 -7.10 11.56
CA THR A 92 -5.42 -6.43 12.53
C THR A 92 -4.54 -5.90 13.65
N PRO A 93 -4.56 -4.58 13.93
CA PRO A 93 -3.93 -4.08 15.14
C PRO A 93 -4.63 -4.74 16.33
N ASP A 94 -3.84 -5.38 17.18
CA ASP A 94 -4.36 -5.97 18.41
C ASP A 94 -5.01 -4.84 19.22
N LEU A 95 -6.31 -4.95 19.52
CA LEU A 95 -7.06 -3.94 20.26
C LEU A 95 -6.42 -3.63 21.64
N ASN A 96 -5.59 -4.54 22.16
CA ASN A 96 -4.81 -4.34 23.38
C ASN A 96 -3.62 -3.36 23.23
N GLN A 97 -3.26 -2.92 22.02
CA GLN A 97 -2.25 -1.88 21.80
C GLN A 97 -2.87 -0.47 21.65
N PHE A 98 -4.19 -0.38 21.48
CA PHE A 98 -4.92 0.89 21.33
C PHE A 98 -5.21 1.62 22.65
N SER A 99 -4.85 1.05 23.81
CA SER A 99 -5.15 1.62 25.13
C SER A 99 -4.04 2.50 25.73
N LYS A 100 -3.08 3.00 24.94
CA LYS A 100 -2.10 3.99 25.46
C LYS A 100 -1.96 5.29 24.67
N GLU A 101 -2.57 5.44 23.50
CA GLU A 101 -2.42 6.67 22.70
C GLU A 101 -3.71 7.08 21.97
N HIS A 102 -4.81 7.23 22.71
CA HIS A 102 -5.93 8.07 22.26
C HIS A 102 -6.22 9.12 23.32
N LYS A 103 -5.38 10.16 23.33
CA LYS A 103 -5.82 11.47 23.82
C LYS A 103 -6.52 12.16 22.65
N PRO A 104 -7.77 12.62 22.78
CA PRO A 104 -8.40 13.38 21.72
C PRO A 104 -7.69 14.73 21.64
N ILE A 105 -6.98 14.99 20.55
CA ILE A 105 -6.59 16.35 20.18
C ILE A 105 -7.40 16.69 18.94
N GLY A 106 -8.56 17.29 19.20
CA GLY A 106 -9.16 18.16 18.22
C GLY A 106 -8.28 19.39 18.08
N ARG A 107 -7.94 19.75 16.84
CA ARG A 107 -7.26 21.00 16.43
C ARG A 107 -5.85 21.21 17.02
N GLU A 108 -5.00 21.83 16.22
CA GLU A 108 -3.65 22.33 16.57
C GLU A 108 -2.52 21.30 16.66
N ASN A 109 -1.69 21.23 15.61
CA ASN A 109 -0.32 21.77 15.62
C ASN A 109 0.37 21.39 14.31
N ILE A 110 0.50 22.38 13.41
CA ILE A 110 1.45 22.33 12.31
C ILE A 110 2.81 22.49 12.97
N SER A 111 3.58 21.42 13.06
CA SER A 111 4.95 21.49 13.56
C SER A 111 5.78 22.34 12.59
N GLU A 112 6.01 23.59 12.98
CA GLU A 112 6.80 24.58 12.27
C GLU A 112 8.23 24.06 12.06
N SER A 113 8.54 23.57 10.87
CA SER A 113 9.92 23.54 10.40
C SER A 113 10.30 24.96 9.95
N LYS A 114 11.54 25.39 10.24
CA LYS A 114 12.06 26.70 9.81
C LYS A 114 11.96 26.91 8.30
N GLU A 115 11.98 25.84 7.52
CA GLU A 115 11.81 25.91 6.06
C GLU A 115 10.39 26.27 5.64
N LEU A 116 9.36 25.75 6.33
CA LEU A 116 7.96 26.10 6.01
C LEU A 116 7.65 27.55 6.40
N ALA A 117 8.23 28.05 7.49
CA ALA A 117 8.11 29.45 7.89
C ALA A 117 8.71 30.39 6.83
N TYR A 118 9.87 30.04 6.25
CA TYR A 118 10.50 30.82 5.19
C TYR A 118 9.64 30.88 3.92
N ILE A 119 9.08 29.74 3.50
CA ILE A 119 8.22 29.67 2.30
C ILE A 119 6.95 30.50 2.47
N LEU A 120 6.29 30.43 3.63
CA LEU A 120 5.07 31.21 3.89
C LEU A 120 5.34 32.71 3.94
N GLN A 121 6.49 33.12 4.49
CA GLN A 121 6.89 34.52 4.56
C GLN A 121 7.18 35.12 3.17
N GLU A 122 7.79 34.34 2.26
CA GLU A 122 8.07 34.79 0.89
C GLU A 122 6.78 34.93 0.06
N ILE A 123 5.79 34.06 0.28
CA ILE A 123 4.47 34.15 -0.35
C ILE A 123 3.71 35.40 0.14
N GLU A 124 3.75 35.69 1.44
CA GLU A 124 3.06 36.86 2.02
C GLU A 124 3.65 38.18 1.49
N THR A 125 4.96 38.25 1.31
CA THR A 125 5.65 39.43 0.77
C THR A 125 5.46 39.62 -0.74
N MET A 126 5.12 38.59 -1.50
CA MET A 126 4.80 38.71 -2.94
C MET A 126 3.35 39.13 -3.22
N THR A 127 2.44 39.05 -2.24
CA THR A 127 1.03 39.46 -2.40
C THR A 127 0.73 40.93 -2.05
N LEU A 128 1.74 41.70 -1.66
CA LEU A 128 1.64 43.14 -1.36
C LEU A 128 2.61 43.96 -2.23
N THR A 129 2.44 43.88 -3.54
CA THR A 129 2.87 44.87 -4.54
C THR A 129 1.85 44.92 -5.66
#